data_AF-K1U2Z1-F1
#
_entry.id   AF-K1U2Z1-F1
#
_cell.length_a   1.000
_cell.length_b   1.000
_cell.length_c   1.000
_cell.angle_alpha   90.00
_cell.angle_beta   90.00
_cell.angle_gamma   90.00
#
_symmetry.space_group_name_H-M   'P 1'
#
loop_
_entity.id
_entity.type
_entity.pdbx_description
1 polymer ?
#
loop_
_entity_poly.entity_id
_entity_poly.type
_entity_poly.pdbx_seq_one_letter_code
_entity_poly.pdbx_strand_id
1 'polypeptide(L)'
;MPVYGEYDDAFREALRPYIENLCKASGRIDCAEAFALAEKLKDENADFSRMSQNRVFENLSFRGNVIAFLKACVLYVANGCKWEPEIEEFIRWSESYDLWCKMIFFGASIAKANEVGEKSSKRGPANLLQQLPDTFTYAQAEMVRLQNDFGKKGTATMLRNWVNRHYIEKIPPKGVNADGADGKQGGKVFSIQLFSFKKLLFRSDGLDLRCFNAK
;
A
#
# COMPACT_ATOMS: atom_id res chain seq x y z
N MET A 1 -17.05 -18.72 1.42
CA MET A 1 -15.76 -18.50 2.12
C MET A 1 -14.80 -19.55 1.58
N PRO A 2 -13.61 -19.20 1.06
CA PRO A 2 -12.68 -20.22 0.55
C PRO A 2 -12.35 -21.20 1.68
N VAL A 3 -12.51 -22.48 1.40
CA VAL A 3 -12.20 -23.55 2.35
C VAL A 3 -10.69 -23.69 2.35
N TYR A 4 -10.05 -23.34 3.47
CA TYR A 4 -8.64 -23.65 3.71
C TYR A 4 -8.54 -25.17 3.95
N GLY A 5 -8.28 -25.91 2.87
CA GLY A 5 -7.99 -27.34 2.93
C GLY A 5 -6.50 -27.60 3.11
N GLU A 6 -6.14 -28.79 3.56
CA GLU A 6 -4.78 -29.30 3.44
C GLU A 6 -4.51 -29.61 1.97
N TYR A 7 -3.53 -28.93 1.38
CA TYR A 7 -3.10 -29.18 0.01
C TYR A 7 -2.11 -30.34 -0.01
N ASP A 8 -2.60 -31.52 -0.37
CA ASP A 8 -1.82 -32.75 -0.47
C ASP A 8 -0.79 -32.69 -1.62
N ASP A 9 0.08 -33.69 -1.65
CA ASP A 9 1.12 -33.77 -2.68
C ASP A 9 0.51 -33.92 -4.08
N ALA A 10 -0.63 -34.58 -4.23
CA ALA A 10 -1.33 -34.71 -5.50
C ALA A 10 -1.76 -33.35 -6.06
N PHE A 11 -2.30 -32.47 -5.22
CA PHE A 11 -2.66 -31.10 -5.62
C PHE A 11 -1.41 -30.29 -6.03
N ARG A 12 -0.30 -30.44 -5.29
CA ARG A 12 0.97 -29.76 -5.63
C ARG A 12 1.51 -30.22 -6.98
N GLU A 13 1.46 -31.52 -7.26
CA GLU A 13 1.82 -32.08 -8.58
C GLU A 13 0.90 -31.54 -9.68
N ALA A 14 -0.41 -31.47 -9.44
CA ALA A 14 -1.36 -30.92 -10.40
C ALA A 14 -1.14 -29.41 -10.68
N LEU A 15 -0.66 -28.65 -9.69
CA LEU A 15 -0.38 -27.23 -9.82
C LEU A 15 0.96 -26.93 -10.53
N ARG A 16 1.92 -27.87 -10.47
CA ARG A 16 3.29 -27.69 -10.98
C ARG A 16 3.36 -27.17 -12.42
N PRO A 17 2.60 -27.70 -13.41
CA PRO A 17 2.69 -27.23 -14.78
C PRO A 17 2.38 -25.73 -14.93
N TYR A 18 1.40 -25.23 -14.17
CA TYR A 18 1.01 -23.83 -14.20
C TYR A 18 2.10 -22.91 -13.66
N ILE A 19 2.74 -23.32 -12.55
CA ILE A 19 3.86 -22.58 -11.95
C ILE A 19 5.05 -22.56 -12.90
N GLU A 20 5.38 -23.70 -13.52
CA GLU A 20 6.47 -23.78 -14.48
C GLU A 20 6.25 -22.87 -15.70
N ASN A 21 5.02 -22.81 -16.22
CA ASN A 21 4.68 -21.92 -17.31
C ASN A 21 4.92 -20.45 -16.94
N LEU A 22 4.51 -20.05 -15.73
CA LEU A 22 4.75 -18.70 -15.21
C LEU A 22 6.24 -18.39 -15.05
N CYS A 23 7.02 -19.33 -14.51
CA CYS A 23 8.46 -19.17 -14.32
C CYS A 23 9.24 -19.11 -15.64
N LYS A 24 8.78 -19.79 -16.68
CA LYS A 24 9.39 -19.80 -18.03
C LYS A 24 8.99 -18.59 -18.88
N ALA A 25 7.93 -17.87 -18.49
CA ALA A 25 7.42 -16.73 -19.24
C ALA A 25 8.50 -15.64 -19.38
N SER A 26 8.78 -15.23 -20.62
CA SER A 26 9.76 -14.19 -20.91
C SER A 26 9.32 -13.38 -22.13
N GLY A 27 9.77 -12.12 -22.20
CA GLY A 27 9.38 -11.20 -23.27
C GLY A 27 7.92 -10.75 -23.18
N ARG A 28 7.38 -10.33 -24.33
CA ARG A 28 5.99 -9.88 -24.47
C ARG A 28 5.13 -11.06 -24.90
N ILE A 29 4.06 -11.31 -24.16
CA ILE A 29 3.03 -12.30 -24.50
C ILE A 29 1.73 -11.53 -24.73
N ASP A 30 1.19 -11.62 -25.93
CA ASP A 30 -0.09 -11.01 -26.27
C ASP A 30 -1.22 -12.04 -26.01
N CYS A 31 -2.33 -11.57 -25.45
CA CYS A 31 -3.54 -12.37 -25.24
C CYS A 31 -4.74 -11.57 -25.78
N ALA A 32 -5.17 -11.91 -26.99
CA ALA A 32 -6.24 -11.19 -27.67
C ALA A 32 -7.59 -11.42 -26.97
N GLU A 33 -7.79 -12.61 -26.41
CA GLU A 33 -8.99 -13.03 -25.70
C GLU A 33 -9.16 -12.28 -24.38
N ALA A 34 -8.08 -12.09 -23.62
CA ALA A 34 -8.12 -11.24 -22.42
C ALA A 34 -8.48 -9.80 -22.76
N PHE A 35 -7.95 -9.27 -23.88
CA PHE A 35 -8.26 -7.91 -24.33
C PHE A 35 -9.72 -7.79 -24.76
N ALA A 36 -10.22 -8.72 -25.57
CA ALA A 36 -11.62 -8.76 -26.00
C ALA A 36 -12.58 -8.88 -24.80
N LEU A 37 -12.23 -9.69 -23.80
CA LEU A 37 -12.99 -9.78 -22.56
C LEU A 37 -13.00 -8.43 -21.81
N ALA A 38 -11.86 -7.74 -21.72
CA ALA A 38 -11.78 -6.44 -21.07
C ALA A 38 -12.59 -5.35 -21.80
N GLU A 39 -12.69 -5.40 -23.13
CA GLU A 39 -13.58 -4.51 -23.89
C GLU A 39 -15.05 -4.80 -23.56
N LYS A 40 -15.43 -6.08 -23.52
CA LYS A 40 -16.80 -6.48 -23.17
C LYS A 40 -17.18 -6.09 -21.74
N LEU A 41 -16.30 -6.32 -20.77
CA LEU A 41 -16.50 -5.93 -19.36
C LEU A 41 -16.59 -4.41 -19.20
N LYS A 42 -15.79 -3.65 -19.94
CA LYS A 42 -15.88 -2.18 -19.97
C LYS A 42 -17.28 -1.72 -20.40
N ASP A 43 -17.81 -2.30 -21.47
CA ASP A 43 -19.12 -1.89 -22.00
C ASP A 43 -20.27 -2.31 -21.06
N GLU A 44 -20.22 -3.52 -20.51
CA GLU A 44 -21.18 -4.01 -19.50
C GLU A 44 -21.18 -3.11 -18.25
N ASN A 45 -19.99 -2.74 -17.76
CA ASN A 45 -19.84 -1.84 -16.62
C ASN A 45 -20.36 -0.42 -16.94
N ALA A 46 -20.16 0.07 -18.17
CA ALA A 46 -20.65 1.36 -18.60
C ALA A 46 -22.19 1.37 -18.65
N ASP A 47 -22.81 0.31 -19.16
CA ASP A 47 -24.27 0.16 -19.16
C ASP A 47 -24.83 0.09 -17.75
N PHE A 48 -24.23 -0.72 -16.87
CA PHE A 48 -24.63 -0.78 -15.46
C PHE A 48 -24.50 0.58 -14.77
N SER A 49 -23.43 1.32 -15.04
CA SER A 49 -23.22 2.66 -14.49
C SER A 49 -24.29 3.65 -14.95
N ARG A 50 -24.69 3.60 -16.24
CA ARG A 50 -25.77 4.45 -16.77
C ARG A 50 -27.11 4.16 -16.10
N MET A 51 -27.43 2.88 -15.91
CA MET A 51 -28.68 2.45 -15.26
C MET A 51 -28.72 2.79 -13.77
N SER A 52 -27.62 2.58 -13.06
CA SER A 52 -27.53 2.83 -11.62
C SER A 52 -27.27 4.30 -11.28
N GLN A 53 -26.87 5.11 -12.26
CA GLN A 53 -26.39 6.50 -12.09
C GLN A 53 -25.30 6.65 -11.01
N ASN A 54 -24.53 5.58 -10.78
CA ASN A 54 -23.55 5.54 -9.70
C ASN A 54 -22.16 5.93 -10.21
N ARG A 55 -21.83 7.21 -10.09
CA ARG A 55 -20.51 7.74 -10.51
C ARG A 55 -19.34 7.11 -9.75
N VAL A 56 -19.53 6.66 -8.51
CA VAL A 56 -18.47 5.97 -7.75
C VAL A 56 -18.19 4.60 -8.37
N PHE A 57 -19.25 3.84 -8.68
CA PHE A 57 -19.13 2.58 -9.39
C PHE A 57 -18.41 2.76 -10.73
N GLU A 58 -18.80 3.75 -11.54
CA GLU A 58 -18.15 4.07 -12.82
C GLU A 58 -16.64 4.25 -12.67
N ASN A 59 -16.21 5.04 -11.68
CA ASN A 59 -14.80 5.30 -11.46
C ASN A 59 -14.04 4.05 -11.00
N LEU A 60 -14.69 3.21 -10.19
CA LEU A 60 -14.08 1.99 -9.70
C LEU A 60 -14.02 0.90 -10.78
N SER A 61 -15.01 0.83 -11.68
CA SER A 61 -15.07 -0.16 -12.75
C SER A 61 -13.93 -0.01 -13.75
N PHE A 62 -13.47 1.20 -14.06
CA PHE A 62 -12.26 1.38 -14.87
C PHE A 62 -11.03 0.68 -14.25
N ARG A 63 -10.88 0.76 -12.93
CA ARG A 63 -9.77 0.11 -12.21
C ARG A 63 -10.01 -1.38 -12.06
N GLY A 64 -11.26 -1.78 -11.83
CA GLY A 64 -11.70 -3.18 -11.81
C GLY A 64 -11.34 -3.89 -13.11
N ASN A 65 -11.66 -3.27 -14.25
CA ASN A 65 -11.43 -3.85 -15.56
C ASN A 65 -9.95 -4.05 -15.88
N VAL A 66 -9.08 -3.10 -15.53
CA VAL A 66 -7.62 -3.27 -15.68
C VAL A 66 -7.11 -4.44 -14.84
N ILE A 67 -7.58 -4.58 -13.61
CA ILE A 67 -7.20 -5.71 -12.74
C ILE A 67 -7.73 -7.03 -13.32
N ALA A 68 -8.96 -7.04 -13.83
CA ALA A 68 -9.56 -8.19 -14.50
C ALA A 68 -8.73 -8.62 -15.71
N PHE A 69 -8.34 -7.68 -16.58
CA PHE A 69 -7.45 -7.93 -17.71
C PHE A 69 -6.10 -8.52 -17.29
N LEU A 70 -5.46 -7.96 -16.26
CA LEU A 70 -4.18 -8.46 -15.76
C LEU A 70 -4.30 -9.88 -15.17
N LYS A 71 -5.38 -10.16 -14.42
CA LYS A 71 -5.67 -11.51 -13.93
C LYS A 71 -5.87 -12.49 -15.09
N ALA A 72 -6.60 -12.09 -16.13
CA ALA A 72 -6.84 -12.91 -17.32
C ALA A 72 -5.52 -13.26 -18.02
N CYS A 73 -4.63 -12.28 -18.18
CA CYS A 73 -3.30 -12.50 -18.75
C CYS A 73 -2.47 -13.50 -17.93
N VAL A 74 -2.49 -13.38 -16.59
CA VAL A 74 -1.76 -14.31 -15.72
C VAL A 74 -2.32 -15.73 -15.84
N LEU A 75 -3.64 -15.89 -15.85
CA LEU A 75 -4.28 -17.21 -16.01
C LEU A 75 -4.00 -17.82 -17.39
N TYR A 76 -4.03 -17.01 -18.44
CA TYR A 76 -3.67 -17.44 -19.78
C TYR A 76 -2.23 -17.96 -19.87
N VAL A 77 -1.27 -17.22 -19.31
CA VAL A 77 0.14 -17.66 -19.27
C VAL A 77 0.31 -18.90 -18.41
N ALA A 78 -0.31 -18.94 -17.22
CA ALA A 78 -0.30 -20.11 -16.35
C ALA A 78 -0.82 -21.34 -17.09
N ASN A 79 -1.89 -21.20 -17.89
CA ASN A 79 -2.48 -22.27 -18.69
C ASN A 79 -1.69 -22.59 -19.98
N GLY A 80 -0.44 -22.13 -20.10
CA GLY A 80 0.41 -22.42 -21.25
C GLY A 80 -0.01 -21.67 -22.51
N CYS A 81 -0.49 -20.43 -22.35
CA CYS A 81 -1.00 -19.57 -23.42
C CYS A 81 -2.20 -20.20 -24.16
N LYS A 82 -3.07 -20.87 -23.41
CA LYS A 82 -4.33 -21.43 -23.90
C LYS A 82 -5.49 -20.76 -23.19
N TRP A 83 -6.39 -20.20 -23.99
CA TRP A 83 -7.62 -19.62 -23.48
C TRP A 83 -8.65 -20.73 -23.25
N GLU A 84 -9.31 -20.70 -22.09
CA GLU A 84 -10.38 -21.64 -21.73
C GLU A 84 -11.57 -20.83 -21.21
N PRO A 85 -12.82 -21.28 -21.44
CA PRO A 85 -14.03 -20.58 -20.99
C PRO A 85 -14.06 -20.28 -19.49
N GLU A 86 -13.45 -21.14 -18.67
CA GLU A 86 -13.35 -21.00 -17.22
C GLU A 86 -12.52 -19.78 -16.82
N ILE A 87 -11.56 -19.35 -17.65
CA ILE A 87 -10.83 -18.10 -17.45
C ILE A 87 -11.80 -16.93 -17.56
N GLU A 88 -12.65 -16.89 -18.60
CA GLU A 88 -13.66 -15.83 -18.74
C GLU A 88 -14.63 -15.81 -17.56
N GLU A 89 -15.18 -16.97 -17.19
CA GLU A 89 -16.12 -17.09 -16.07
C GLU A 89 -15.51 -16.60 -14.76
N PHE A 90 -14.29 -17.05 -14.45
CA PHE A 90 -13.59 -16.63 -13.24
C PHE A 90 -13.31 -15.12 -13.25
N ILE A 91 -12.88 -14.57 -14.38
CA ILE A 91 -12.53 -13.15 -14.46
C ILE A 91 -13.77 -12.27 -14.27
N ARG A 92 -14.90 -12.60 -14.92
CA ARG A 92 -16.19 -11.95 -14.72
C ARG A 92 -16.64 -11.97 -13.28
N TRP A 93 -16.61 -13.15 -12.65
CA TRP A 93 -16.96 -13.31 -11.25
C TRP A 93 -16.04 -12.50 -10.35
N SER A 94 -14.72 -12.55 -10.60
CA SER A 94 -13.71 -11.90 -9.77
C SER A 94 -13.77 -10.37 -9.85
N GLU A 95 -14.10 -9.81 -11.02
CA GLU A 95 -14.31 -8.37 -11.18
C GLU A 95 -15.58 -7.93 -10.45
N SER A 96 -16.69 -8.65 -10.66
CA SER A 96 -17.96 -8.37 -10.00
C SER A 96 -17.81 -8.39 -8.48
N TYR A 97 -17.09 -9.38 -7.95
CA TYR A 97 -16.81 -9.50 -6.52
C TYR A 97 -15.90 -8.37 -6.00
N ASP A 98 -14.84 -8.01 -6.74
CA ASP A 98 -13.94 -6.92 -6.38
C ASP A 98 -14.68 -5.56 -6.35
N LEU A 99 -15.52 -5.28 -7.35
CA LEU A 99 -16.36 -4.08 -7.39
C LEU A 99 -17.38 -4.07 -6.26
N TRP A 100 -18.05 -5.20 -6.00
CA TRP A 100 -18.98 -5.33 -4.88
C TRP A 100 -18.30 -5.01 -3.54
N CYS A 101 -17.14 -5.63 -3.26
CA CYS A 101 -16.36 -5.35 -2.07
C CYS A 101 -16.00 -3.87 -1.95
N LYS A 102 -15.49 -3.26 -3.03
CA LYS A 102 -15.11 -1.83 -3.02
C LYS A 102 -16.31 -0.92 -2.77
N MET A 103 -17.46 -1.22 -3.35
CA MET A 103 -18.68 -0.47 -3.14
C MET A 103 -19.18 -0.60 -1.70
N ILE A 104 -19.13 -1.79 -1.11
CA ILE A 104 -19.54 -2.05 0.28
C ILE A 104 -18.67 -1.29 1.29
N PHE A 105 -17.35 -1.32 1.12
CA PHE A 105 -16.43 -0.72 2.10
C PHE A 105 -16.15 0.77 1.87
N PHE A 106 -16.11 1.21 0.61
CA PHE A 106 -15.65 2.56 0.27
C PHE A 106 -16.68 3.40 -0.48
N GLY A 107 -17.75 2.80 -1.02
CA GLY A 107 -18.69 3.47 -1.91
C GLY A 107 -19.28 4.74 -1.30
N ALA A 108 -19.84 4.64 -0.09
CA ALA A 108 -20.44 5.77 0.62
C ALA A 108 -19.41 6.85 1.00
N SER A 109 -18.22 6.46 1.45
CA SER A 109 -17.16 7.41 1.81
C SER A 109 -16.63 8.18 0.60
N ILE A 110 -16.48 7.51 -0.54
CA ILE A 110 -16.05 8.15 -1.79
C ILE A 110 -17.16 9.07 -2.33
N ALA A 111 -18.42 8.65 -2.29
CA ALA A 111 -19.55 9.49 -2.70
C ALA A 111 -19.58 10.80 -1.89
N LYS A 112 -19.49 10.69 -0.55
CA LYS A 112 -19.44 11.84 0.35
C LYS A 112 -18.25 12.76 0.06
N ALA A 113 -17.05 12.20 -0.16
CA ALA A 113 -15.87 12.99 -0.49
C ALA A 113 -16.04 13.76 -1.83
N ASN A 114 -16.67 13.13 -2.82
CA ASN A 114 -16.97 13.77 -4.10
C ASN A 114 -18.00 14.90 -3.96
N GLU A 115 -19.06 14.72 -3.16
CA GLU A 115 -20.10 15.74 -2.92
C GLU A 115 -19.57 16.97 -2.18
N VAL A 116 -18.74 16.74 -1.14
CA VAL A 116 -18.11 17.83 -0.37
C VAL A 116 -17.11 18.61 -1.24
N GLY A 117 -16.79 18.10 -2.43
CA GLY A 117 -15.80 18.71 -3.31
C GLY A 117 -14.41 18.71 -2.68
N GLU A 118 -14.14 17.74 -1.78
CA GLU A 118 -12.79 17.47 -1.30
C GLU A 118 -11.97 16.99 -2.50
N LYS A 119 -11.45 17.94 -3.27
CA LYS A 119 -10.35 17.69 -4.17
C LYS A 119 -9.24 17.17 -3.28
N SER A 120 -8.95 15.87 -3.39
CA SER A 120 -7.71 15.31 -2.86
C SER A 120 -6.55 15.96 -3.61
N SER A 121 -6.20 17.19 -3.24
CA SER A 121 -4.93 17.83 -3.62
C SER A 121 -3.75 17.16 -2.92
N LYS A 122 -4.05 16.28 -1.97
CA LYS A 122 -3.08 15.61 -1.14
C LYS A 122 -2.36 14.58 -2.00
N ARG A 123 -1.09 14.89 -2.31
CA ARG A 123 -0.03 13.87 -2.42
C ARG A 123 -0.30 12.78 -1.38
N GLY A 124 0.04 11.53 -1.69
CA GLY A 124 -0.10 10.41 -0.74
C GLY A 124 0.50 10.73 0.64
N PRO A 125 0.28 9.88 1.66
CA PRO A 125 0.62 10.17 3.06
C PRO A 125 1.93 10.94 3.21
N ALA A 126 1.87 12.14 3.80
CA ALA A 126 3.02 13.02 3.91
C ALA A 126 4.09 12.41 4.82
N ASN A 127 5.35 12.47 4.38
CA ASN A 127 6.46 12.02 5.20
C ASN A 127 6.80 13.09 6.26
N LEU A 128 6.34 12.87 7.50
CA LEU A 128 6.57 13.80 8.61
C LEU A 128 8.05 14.02 8.92
N LEU A 129 8.92 13.02 8.69
CA LEU A 129 10.35 13.15 8.97
C LEU A 129 11.01 14.16 8.02
N GLN A 130 10.51 14.33 6.80
CA GLN A 130 11.05 15.30 5.84
C GLN A 130 10.74 16.74 6.20
N GLN A 131 9.62 16.97 6.87
CA GLN A 131 9.19 18.30 7.28
C GLN A 131 10.03 18.84 8.45
N LEU A 132 10.82 17.98 9.10
CA LEU A 132 11.73 18.37 10.18
C LEU A 132 13.11 18.78 9.62
N PRO A 133 13.87 19.66 10.31
CA PRO A 133 15.28 19.88 9.99
C PRO A 133 16.13 18.63 10.30
N ASP A 134 17.37 18.58 9.81
CA ASP A 134 18.28 17.44 10.02
C ASP A 134 18.57 17.15 11.49
N THR A 135 18.50 18.18 12.35
CA THR A 135 18.51 18.04 13.80
C THR A 135 17.31 18.78 14.37
N PHE A 136 16.50 18.10 15.18
CA PHE A 136 15.24 18.63 15.68
C PHE A 136 14.96 18.20 17.13
N THR A 137 14.11 18.96 17.82
CA THR A 137 13.69 18.69 19.20
C THR A 137 12.37 17.90 19.24
N TYR A 138 12.06 17.32 20.40
CA TYR A 138 10.74 16.70 20.63
C TYR A 138 9.58 17.68 20.32
N ALA A 139 9.71 18.95 20.72
CA ALA A 139 8.69 19.97 20.48
C ALA A 139 8.49 20.23 18.99
N GLN A 140 9.56 20.26 18.19
CA GLN A 140 9.44 20.41 16.73
C GLN A 140 8.74 19.21 16.08
N ALA A 141 9.04 17.98 16.54
CA ALA A 141 8.35 16.77 16.08
C ALA A 141 6.85 16.78 16.46
N GLU A 142 6.50 17.28 17.64
CA GLU A 142 5.10 17.48 18.04
C GLU A 142 4.40 18.52 17.16
N MET A 143 5.07 19.64 16.87
CA MET A 143 4.51 20.69 16.01
C MET A 143 4.24 20.19 14.60
N VAL A 144 5.15 19.43 14.00
CA VAL A 144 4.95 18.81 12.67
C VAL A 144 3.74 17.87 12.68
N ARG A 145 3.54 17.09 13.76
CA ARG A 145 2.34 16.24 13.88
C ARG A 145 1.05 17.07 13.90
N LEU A 146 1.01 18.14 14.68
CA LEU A 146 -0.15 19.02 14.76
C LEU A 146 -0.46 19.70 13.42
N GLN A 147 0.58 20.12 12.68
CA GLN A 147 0.43 20.72 11.35
C GLN A 147 -0.13 19.74 10.31
N ASN A 148 -0.04 18.42 10.56
CA ASN A 148 -0.59 17.38 9.69
C ASN A 148 -1.82 16.71 10.32
N ASP A 149 -2.57 17.44 11.16
CA ASP A 149 -3.82 17.02 11.78
C ASP A 149 -3.72 15.80 12.71
N PHE A 150 -2.51 15.49 13.21
CA PHE A 150 -2.30 14.45 14.21
C PHE A 150 -2.25 15.01 15.64
N GLY A 151 -2.72 14.21 16.62
CA GLY A 151 -2.63 14.57 18.04
C GLY A 151 -1.22 14.43 18.66
N LYS A 152 -0.98 15.20 19.74
CA LYS A 152 0.27 15.22 20.52
C LYS A 152 0.62 13.88 21.19
N LYS A 153 -0.39 13.13 21.66
CA LYS A 153 -0.20 11.90 22.44
C LYS A 153 0.65 10.83 21.72
N GLY A 154 0.67 10.85 20.38
CA GLY A 154 1.43 9.89 19.57
C GLY A 154 2.92 10.23 19.34
N THR A 155 3.39 11.43 19.73
CA THR A 155 4.74 11.91 19.40
C THR A 155 5.84 11.02 19.97
N ALA A 156 5.71 10.60 21.24
CA ALA A 156 6.70 9.73 21.86
C ALA A 156 6.79 8.35 21.18
N THR A 157 5.66 7.74 20.84
CA THR A 157 5.62 6.44 20.15
C THR A 157 6.19 6.55 18.74
N MET A 158 5.86 7.62 18.01
CA MET A 158 6.42 7.90 16.69
C MET A 158 7.95 8.01 16.74
N LEU A 159 8.50 8.79 17.68
CA LEU A 159 9.95 8.97 17.82
C LEU A 159 10.65 7.67 18.24
N ARG A 160 10.06 6.88 19.16
CA ARG A 160 10.61 5.55 19.50
C ARG A 160 10.66 4.63 18.30
N ASN A 161 9.61 4.61 17.48
CA ASN A 161 9.60 3.81 16.26
C ASN A 161 10.65 4.27 15.25
N TRP A 162 10.86 5.59 15.11
CA TRP A 162 11.89 6.12 14.22
C TRP A 162 13.31 5.83 14.70
N VAL A 163 13.55 5.86 16.02
CA VAL A 163 14.83 5.43 16.61
C VAL A 163 15.04 3.93 16.40
N ASN A 164 14.05 3.09 16.73
CA ASN A 164 14.14 1.64 16.62
C ASN A 164 14.33 1.16 15.18
N ARG A 165 13.79 1.90 14.21
CA ARG A 165 13.96 1.63 12.77
C ARG A 165 15.17 2.34 12.17
N HIS A 166 16.02 2.97 12.98
CA HIS A 166 17.23 3.66 12.55
C HIS A 166 16.97 4.70 11.45
N TYR A 167 15.92 5.50 11.60
CA TYR A 167 15.71 6.71 10.78
C TYR A 167 16.31 7.95 11.44
N ILE A 168 16.39 7.96 12.77
CA ILE A 168 16.93 9.04 13.59
C ILE A 168 17.77 8.49 14.73
N GLU A 169 18.68 9.30 15.23
CA GLU A 169 19.47 9.03 16.43
C GLU A 169 19.10 10.01 17.55
N LYS A 170 19.10 9.52 18.80
CA LYS A 170 18.85 10.36 19.99
C LYS A 170 20.12 11.14 20.30
N ILE A 171 19.99 12.45 20.46
CA ILE A 171 21.00 13.33 21.02
C ILE A 171 20.62 13.64 22.48
N PRO A 172 21.41 13.18 23.46
CA PRO A 172 21.13 13.48 24.86
C PRO A 172 21.37 14.98 25.16
N PRO A 173 20.71 15.54 26.18
CA PRO A 173 21.00 16.89 26.65
C PRO A 173 22.46 16.99 27.13
N LYS A 174 23.07 18.18 26.96
CA LYS A 174 24.48 18.44 27.32
C LYS A 174 24.74 18.05 28.78
N GLY A 175 25.73 17.20 29.01
CA GLY A 175 26.11 16.68 30.34
C GLY A 175 25.76 15.20 30.59
N VAL A 176 25.12 14.53 29.62
CA VAL A 176 24.70 13.12 29.72
C VAL A 176 25.43 12.26 28.69
N ASN A 177 26.25 11.30 29.11
CA ASN A 177 26.88 10.31 28.22
C ASN A 177 25.83 9.29 27.76
N ALA A 178 25.65 9.16 26.44
CA ALA A 178 24.68 8.26 25.82
C ALA A 178 25.25 6.83 25.63
N ASP A 179 25.61 6.18 26.74
CA ASP A 179 25.94 4.76 26.68
C ASP A 179 24.67 3.93 26.88
N GLY A 180 24.07 3.55 25.75
CA GLY A 180 22.96 2.60 25.67
C GLY A 180 21.63 3.24 25.23
N ALA A 181 20.90 2.51 24.39
CA ALA A 181 19.62 2.86 23.77
C ALA A 181 18.51 3.40 24.71
N ASP A 182 18.75 3.36 26.03
CA ASP A 182 17.83 3.71 27.10
C ASP A 182 18.05 5.10 27.72
N GLY A 183 19.12 5.83 27.36
CA GLY A 183 19.38 7.15 27.94
C GLY A 183 19.47 7.09 29.46
N LYS A 184 20.34 6.21 29.99
CA LYS A 184 20.59 6.06 31.42
C LYS A 184 21.87 6.80 31.78
N GLN A 185 21.79 7.72 32.75
CA GLN A 185 22.97 8.22 33.45
C GLN A 185 22.74 8.04 34.96
N GLY A 186 23.63 7.29 35.62
CA GLY A 186 23.51 6.99 37.04
C GLY A 186 22.20 6.27 37.44
N GLY A 187 21.63 5.43 36.56
CA GLY A 187 20.40 4.69 36.83
C GLY A 187 19.08 5.45 36.62
N LYS A 188 19.11 6.74 36.26
CA LYS A 188 17.89 7.51 35.92
C LYS A 188 17.56 7.36 34.43
N VAL A 189 16.33 6.93 34.14
CA VAL A 189 15.77 6.89 32.77
C VAL A 189 15.30 8.28 32.40
N PHE A 190 15.93 8.91 31.41
CA PHE A 190 15.49 10.22 30.92
C PHE A 190 14.24 10.10 30.04
N SER A 191 13.28 10.99 30.24
CA SER A 191 12.12 11.11 29.35
C SER A 191 12.57 11.46 27.93
N ILE A 192 12.02 10.77 26.93
CA ILE A 192 12.29 11.02 25.49
C ILE A 192 12.02 12.48 25.08
N GLN A 193 11.19 13.21 25.85
CA GLN A 193 10.87 14.62 25.63
C GLN A 193 12.07 15.55 25.84
N LEU A 194 13.07 15.11 26.59
CA LEU A 194 14.28 15.89 26.89
C LEU A 194 15.37 15.72 25.82
N PHE A 195 15.19 14.79 24.88
CA PHE A 195 16.16 14.51 23.83
C PHE A 195 15.94 15.42 22.62
N SER A 196 17.05 15.71 21.95
CA SER A 196 17.02 16.13 20.55
C SER A 196 17.27 14.92 19.66
N PHE A 197 17.07 15.05 18.36
CA PHE A 197 17.17 13.96 17.40
C PHE A 197 17.90 14.42 16.15
N LYS A 198 18.68 13.54 15.54
CA LYS A 198 19.36 13.77 14.26
C LYS A 198 18.87 12.75 13.23
N LYS A 199 18.57 13.20 12.02
CA LYS A 199 18.26 12.30 10.89
C LYS A 199 19.50 11.51 10.49
N LEU A 200 19.30 10.22 10.23
CA LEU A 200 20.34 9.40 9.62
C LEU A 200 20.30 9.55 8.10
N LEU A 201 21.47 9.52 7.47
CA LEU A 201 21.59 9.52 6.01
C LEU A 201 21.30 8.13 5.43
N PHE A 202 21.58 7.08 6.21
CA PHE A 202 21.36 5.69 5.85
C PHE A 202 20.68 4.96 7.00
N ARG A 203 19.76 4.06 6.69
CA ARG A 203 19.24 3.09 7.65
C ARG A 203 20.24 1.94 7.85
N SER A 204 20.10 1.18 8.92
CA SER A 204 20.98 0.06 9.27
C SER A 204 21.11 -1.04 8.19
N ASP A 205 20.17 -1.13 7.25
CA ASP A 205 20.18 -2.06 6.12
C ASP A 205 20.75 -1.45 4.82
N GLY A 206 21.37 -0.26 4.90
CA GLY A 206 22.00 0.41 3.76
C GLY A 206 21.03 1.23 2.90
N LEU A 207 19.74 1.32 3.28
CA LEU A 207 18.78 2.16 2.57
C LEU A 207 19.19 3.64 2.69
N ASP A 208 19.46 4.28 1.56
CA ASP A 208 19.75 5.72 1.49
C ASP A 208 18.49 6.54 1.81
N LEU A 209 18.47 7.20 2.96
CA LEU A 209 17.33 7.99 3.41
C LEU A 209 17.22 9.34 2.68
N ARG A 210 18.24 9.72 1.91
CA ARG A 210 18.23 10.94 1.08
C ARG A 210 17.35 10.79 -0.14
N CYS A 211 17.14 9.57 -0.66
CA CYS A 211 16.32 9.35 -1.86
C CYS A 211 14.83 9.67 -1.62
N PHE A 212 14.40 9.70 -0.36
CA PHE A 212 13.06 10.14 -0.02
C PHE A 212 12.89 11.66 -0.16
N ASN A 213 13.95 12.47 -0.21
CA ASN A 213 13.90 13.93 -0.42
C ASN A 213 13.53 14.34 -1.86
N ALA A 214 12.57 13.64 -2.49
CA ALA A 214 12.05 14.01 -3.80
C ALA A 214 10.95 15.09 -3.67
N LYS A 215 11.13 16.16 -4.45
CA LYS A 215 10.36 17.42 -4.50
C LYS A 215 8.84 17.26 -4.63
#